data_AF-A0A7K4CZP9-F1
#
_entry.id   AF-A0A7K4CZP9-F1
#
_cell.length_a   1.000
_cell.length_b   1.000
_cell.length_c   1.000
_cell.angle_alpha   90.00
_cell.angle_beta   90.00
_cell.angle_gamma   90.00
#
_symmetry.space_group_name_H-M   'P 1'
#
loop_
_entity.id
_entity.type
_entity.pdbx_description
1 polymer ?
#
loop_
_entity_poly.entity_id
_entity_poly.type
_entity_poly.pdbx_seq_one_letter_code
_entity_poly.pdbx_strand_id
1 'polypeptide(L)'
;ITTPFNPSLGSPERPEFLPINVEDLYGFVNFSKKQVGLTQETNLVEILNTLSEKINPLAIGAVHRAREKNKKIASTLLGYHMKENEIIEEISEIITTGLFEHSFVISRKDAKNLKLPIESIDDDMEKDIWTLFKCYADIMQLSIPYNPESLLNSSDEEEATFHRALLEHLEDDKLDTYTYSTKRKIFRKDIPDPVLKIPLPQILERDIDSCWHINNDV
;
A
#
# COMPACT_ATOMS: atom_id res chain seq x y z
N ILE A 1 1.02 -11.52 6.33
CA ILE A 1 -0.11 -12.47 6.18
C ILE A 1 -0.54 -12.93 7.56
N THR A 2 -1.83 -12.85 7.86
CA THR A 2 -2.39 -13.34 9.13
C THR A 2 -3.31 -14.53 8.83
N THR A 3 -3.00 -15.70 9.38
CA THR A 3 -3.83 -16.91 9.26
C THR A 3 -4.07 -17.52 10.63
N PRO A 4 -5.11 -18.36 10.81
CA PRO A 4 -5.32 -19.12 12.04
C PRO A 4 -4.20 -20.12 12.39
N PHE A 5 -3.23 -20.31 11.50
CA PHE A 5 -2.08 -21.22 11.68
C PHE A 5 -0.79 -20.48 12.01
N ASN A 6 -0.85 -19.15 12.11
CA ASN A 6 0.30 -18.36 12.52
C ASN A 6 0.60 -18.59 14.01
N PRO A 7 1.82 -18.28 14.47
CA PRO A 7 2.13 -18.23 15.89
C PRO A 7 1.12 -17.33 16.62
N SER A 8 0.60 -17.77 17.77
CA SER A 8 -0.35 -16.99 18.55
C SER A 8 0.24 -16.51 19.88
N LEU A 9 -0.15 -15.31 20.28
CA LEU A 9 -0.01 -14.79 21.64
C LEU A 9 -1.37 -14.81 22.33
N GLY A 10 -1.37 -14.80 23.67
CA GLY A 10 -2.59 -14.76 24.47
C GLY A 10 -3.12 -16.14 24.88
N SER A 11 -4.31 -16.14 25.48
CA SER A 11 -4.94 -17.35 26.01
C SER A 11 -5.56 -18.20 24.88
N PRO A 12 -5.69 -19.53 25.05
CA PRO A 12 -6.31 -20.40 24.06
C PRO A 12 -7.75 -20.01 23.65
N GLU A 13 -8.47 -19.30 24.53
CA GLU A 13 -9.82 -18.81 24.27
C GLU A 13 -9.87 -17.55 23.40
N ARG A 14 -8.77 -16.79 23.34
CA ARG A 14 -8.62 -15.57 22.51
C ARG A 14 -7.20 -15.50 21.95
N PRO A 15 -6.87 -16.37 20.97
CA PRO A 15 -5.56 -16.35 20.36
C PRO A 15 -5.43 -15.12 19.46
N GLU A 16 -4.38 -14.34 19.68
CA GLU A 16 -3.96 -13.27 18.78
C GLU A 16 -2.88 -13.80 17.84
N PHE A 17 -3.22 -13.96 16.57
CA PHE A 17 -2.32 -14.52 15.57
C PHE A 17 -1.32 -13.46 15.07
N LEU A 18 -0.04 -13.70 15.33
CA LEU A 18 1.04 -12.83 14.88
C LEU A 18 1.13 -12.83 13.35
N PRO A 19 1.23 -11.67 12.69
CA PRO A 19 1.41 -11.62 11.25
C PRO A 19 2.77 -12.21 10.88
N ILE A 20 2.80 -13.04 9.84
CA ILE A 20 4.04 -13.50 9.22
C ILE A 20 4.32 -12.61 8.00
N ASN A 21 5.48 -11.97 8.00
CA ASN A 21 5.99 -11.26 6.83
C ASN A 21 6.56 -12.27 5.83
N VAL A 22 6.15 -12.16 4.56
CA VAL A 22 6.61 -13.02 3.47
C VAL A 22 8.10 -12.79 3.23
N GLU A 23 8.53 -11.53 3.19
CA GLU A 23 9.90 -11.16 2.86
C GLU A 23 10.88 -11.58 3.94
N ASP A 24 10.50 -11.49 5.23
CA ASP A 24 11.37 -11.92 6.33
C ASP A 24 11.60 -13.44 6.32
N LEU A 25 10.55 -14.23 6.04
CA LEU A 25 10.68 -15.69 5.96
C LEU A 25 11.59 -16.11 4.80
N TYR A 26 11.40 -15.51 3.62
CA TYR A 26 12.28 -15.76 2.48
C TYR A 26 13.68 -15.21 2.69
N GLY A 27 13.81 -14.05 3.35
CA GLY A 27 15.06 -13.43 3.73
C GLY A 27 15.88 -14.35 4.62
N PHE A 28 15.26 -14.98 5.63
CA PHE A 28 15.91 -15.98 6.48
C PHE A 28 16.41 -17.18 5.66
N VAL A 29 15.56 -17.79 4.84
CA VAL A 29 15.95 -18.94 4.01
C VAL A 29 17.08 -18.58 3.03
N ASN A 30 17.01 -17.40 2.40
CA ASN A 30 18.03 -16.92 1.48
C ASN A 30 19.34 -16.60 2.20
N PHE A 31 19.29 -16.01 3.39
CA PHE A 31 20.45 -15.75 4.23
C PHE A 31 21.17 -17.05 4.61
N SER A 32 20.41 -18.06 5.07
CA SER A 32 20.97 -19.38 5.40
C SER A 32 21.66 -20.04 4.20
N LYS A 33 21.04 -19.97 3.01
CA LYS A 33 21.59 -20.56 1.79
C LYS A 33 22.82 -19.81 1.25
N LYS A 34 22.70 -18.50 1.09
CA LYS A 34 23.68 -17.67 0.36
C LYS A 34 24.79 -17.12 1.24
N GLN A 35 24.45 -16.64 2.44
CA GLN A 35 25.41 -15.96 3.32
C GLN A 35 26.12 -16.93 4.26
N VAL A 36 25.38 -17.88 4.83
CA VAL A 36 25.95 -18.92 5.70
C VAL A 36 26.53 -20.09 4.87
N GLY A 37 26.10 -20.24 3.61
CA GLY A 37 26.59 -21.29 2.71
C GLY A 37 25.97 -22.67 2.98
N LEU A 38 24.78 -22.71 3.61
CA LEU A 38 24.06 -23.95 3.87
C LEU A 38 23.36 -24.45 2.60
N THR A 39 24.12 -25.05 1.71
CA THR A 39 23.64 -25.55 0.41
C THR A 39 23.48 -27.06 0.33
N GLN A 40 24.02 -27.80 1.31
CA GLN A 40 23.85 -29.25 1.40
C GLN A 40 22.40 -29.60 1.77
N GLU A 41 21.86 -30.67 1.16
CA GLU A 41 20.47 -31.10 1.38
C GLU A 41 20.16 -31.34 2.86
N THR A 42 21.11 -31.90 3.61
CA THR A 42 20.98 -32.13 5.07
C THR A 42 20.70 -30.83 5.82
N ASN A 43 21.42 -29.76 5.50
CA ASN A 43 21.27 -28.46 6.16
C ASN A 43 19.92 -27.82 5.81
N LEU A 44 19.44 -28.02 4.58
CA LEU A 44 18.12 -27.52 4.16
C LEU A 44 16.98 -28.24 4.88
N VAL A 45 17.12 -29.55 5.10
CA VAL A 45 16.17 -30.35 5.89
C VAL A 45 16.13 -29.85 7.34
N GLU A 46 17.29 -29.56 7.94
CA GLU A 46 17.35 -29.00 9.30
C GLU A 46 16.69 -27.62 9.42
N ILE A 47 16.90 -26.73 8.45
CA ILE A 47 16.24 -25.43 8.39
C ILE A 47 14.72 -25.60 8.27
N LEU A 48 14.26 -26.50 7.38
CA LEU A 48 12.83 -26.76 7.19
C LEU A 48 12.19 -27.34 8.45
N ASN A 49 12.86 -28.28 9.13
CA ASN A 49 12.38 -28.85 10.39
C ASN A 49 12.28 -27.77 11.46
N THR A 50 13.32 -26.96 11.62
CA THR A 50 13.35 -25.85 12.59
C THR A 50 12.24 -24.82 12.33
N LEU A 51 12.01 -24.46 11.06
CA LEU A 51 10.92 -23.57 10.67
C LEU A 51 9.55 -24.20 10.94
N SER A 52 9.38 -25.48 10.62
CA SER A 52 8.11 -26.20 10.79
C SER A 52 7.74 -26.44 12.26
N GLU A 53 8.71 -26.47 13.16
CA GLU A 53 8.49 -26.49 14.61
C GLU A 53 7.96 -25.16 15.15
N LYS A 54 8.35 -24.03 14.54
CA LYS A 54 7.98 -22.69 15.01
C LYS A 54 6.79 -22.10 14.26
N ILE A 55 6.62 -22.47 13.00
CA ILE A 55 5.61 -21.97 12.09
C ILE A 55 4.88 -23.16 11.50
N ASN A 56 3.56 -23.18 11.61
CA ASN A 56 2.76 -24.27 11.04
C ASN A 56 3.02 -24.38 9.51
N PRO A 57 3.24 -25.59 8.96
CA PRO A 57 3.45 -25.79 7.53
C PRO A 57 2.37 -25.18 6.63
N LEU A 58 1.11 -25.11 7.09
CA LEU A 58 0.03 -24.45 6.36
C LEU A 58 0.23 -22.93 6.26
N ALA A 59 0.84 -22.31 7.27
CA ALA A 59 1.23 -20.90 7.23
C ALA A 59 2.40 -20.68 6.26
N ILE A 60 3.38 -21.59 6.21
CA ILE A 60 4.46 -21.57 5.19
C ILE A 60 3.86 -21.69 3.78
N GLY A 61 2.91 -22.59 3.59
CA GLY A 61 2.18 -22.72 2.31
C GLY A 61 1.37 -21.47 1.96
N ALA A 62 0.80 -20.78 2.94
CA ALA A 62 0.10 -19.50 2.71
C ALA A 62 1.07 -18.40 2.28
N VAL A 63 2.26 -18.34 2.86
CA VAL A 63 3.34 -17.43 2.47
C VAL A 63 3.75 -17.66 1.01
N HIS A 64 4.00 -18.91 0.63
CA HIS A 64 4.31 -19.26 -0.76
C HIS A 64 3.21 -18.82 -1.73
N ARG A 65 1.94 -19.14 -1.45
CA ARG A 65 0.81 -18.75 -2.31
C ARG A 65 0.68 -17.24 -2.48
N ALA A 66 0.93 -16.47 -1.43
CA ALA A 66 0.86 -15.01 -1.52
C ALA A 66 1.94 -14.46 -2.45
N ARG A 67 3.16 -14.99 -2.38
CA ARG A 67 4.26 -14.60 -3.29
C ARG A 67 3.94 -14.94 -4.74
N GLU A 68 3.46 -16.16 -5.01
CA GLU A 68 3.05 -16.57 -6.36
C GLU A 68 1.92 -15.70 -6.91
N LYS A 69 0.95 -15.32 -6.06
CA LYS A 69 -0.10 -14.38 -6.43
C LYS A 69 0.47 -13.01 -6.79
N ASN A 70 1.38 -12.46 -6.00
CA ASN A 70 2.02 -11.17 -6.28
C ASN A 70 2.76 -11.20 -7.61
N LYS A 71 3.55 -12.25 -7.86
CA LYS A 71 4.25 -12.46 -9.13
C LYS A 71 3.28 -12.53 -10.31
N LYS A 72 2.20 -13.30 -10.18
CA LYS A 72 1.18 -13.41 -11.24
C LYS A 72 0.50 -12.07 -11.53
N ILE A 73 0.16 -11.29 -10.50
CA ILE A 73 -0.42 -9.96 -10.67
C ILE A 73 0.56 -9.05 -11.40
N ALA A 74 1.81 -8.98 -10.95
CA ALA A 74 2.84 -8.18 -11.60
C ALA A 74 3.00 -8.56 -13.08
N SER A 75 3.12 -9.84 -13.41
CA SER A 75 3.25 -10.29 -14.80
C SER A 75 2.01 -10.00 -15.64
N THR A 76 0.81 -10.10 -15.05
CA THR A 76 -0.44 -9.77 -15.75
C THR A 76 -0.51 -8.28 -16.06
N LEU A 77 -0.16 -7.42 -15.09
CA LEU A 77 -0.14 -5.98 -15.27
C LEU A 77 0.89 -5.56 -16.32
N LEU A 78 2.11 -6.09 -16.26
CA LEU A 78 3.15 -5.85 -17.26
C LEU A 78 2.71 -6.32 -18.66
N GLY A 79 2.00 -7.45 -18.76
CA GLY A 79 1.48 -7.97 -20.02
C GLY A 79 0.48 -7.05 -20.74
N TYR A 80 -0.11 -6.07 -20.07
CA TYR A 80 -0.91 -5.02 -20.73
C TYR A 80 -0.05 -3.94 -21.40
N HIS A 81 1.22 -3.82 -21.00
CA HIS A 81 2.14 -2.74 -21.43
C HIS A 81 3.32 -3.24 -22.29
N MET A 82 3.66 -4.52 -22.24
CA MET A 82 4.75 -5.15 -22.98
C MET A 82 4.41 -6.59 -23.40
N LYS A 83 5.15 -7.17 -24.35
CA LYS A 83 4.83 -8.50 -24.94
C LYS A 83 5.93 -9.54 -24.74
N GLU A 84 7.12 -9.12 -24.34
CA GLU A 84 8.30 -9.96 -24.19
C GLU A 84 8.20 -10.77 -22.88
N ASN A 85 7.61 -11.96 -22.94
CA ASN A 85 7.35 -12.81 -21.77
C ASN A 85 8.59 -13.04 -20.87
N GLU A 86 9.76 -13.26 -21.45
CA GLU A 86 11.00 -13.44 -20.68
C GLU A 86 11.38 -12.18 -19.88
N ILE A 87 11.21 -11.00 -20.48
CA ILE A 87 11.46 -9.71 -19.82
C ILE A 87 10.41 -9.46 -18.74
N ILE A 88 9.13 -9.76 -19.02
CA ILE A 88 8.04 -9.66 -18.04
C ILE A 88 8.35 -10.52 -16.81
N GLU A 89 8.81 -11.76 -17.01
CA GLU A 89 9.16 -12.65 -15.90
C GLU A 89 10.35 -12.14 -15.09
N GLU A 90 11.39 -11.63 -15.77
CA GLU A 90 12.56 -11.01 -15.13
C GLU A 90 12.15 -9.81 -14.26
N ILE A 91 11.37 -8.88 -14.82
CA ILE A 91 10.89 -7.68 -14.13
C ILE A 91 9.98 -8.06 -12.96
N SER A 92 9.03 -8.97 -13.16
CA SER A 92 8.13 -9.43 -12.10
C SER A 92 8.88 -10.03 -10.92
N GLU A 93 9.92 -10.83 -11.16
CA GLU A 93 10.76 -11.38 -10.10
C GLU A 93 11.49 -10.25 -9.35
N ILE A 94 12.06 -9.28 -10.05
CA ILE A 94 12.77 -8.16 -9.41
C ILE A 94 11.83 -7.30 -8.56
N ILE A 95 10.67 -6.90 -9.10
CA ILE A 95 9.74 -6.03 -8.37
C ILE A 95 9.13 -6.74 -7.17
N THR A 96 8.78 -8.02 -7.30
CA THR A 96 8.09 -8.74 -6.23
C THR A 96 9.02 -9.31 -5.16
N THR A 97 10.34 -9.35 -5.42
CA THR A 97 11.28 -10.09 -4.55
C THR A 97 12.62 -9.42 -4.33
N GLY A 98 13.05 -8.56 -5.26
CA GLY A 98 14.39 -7.97 -5.28
C GLY A 98 14.47 -6.57 -4.67
N LEU A 99 13.33 -5.91 -4.44
CA LEU A 99 13.30 -4.56 -3.88
C LEU A 99 13.28 -4.54 -2.34
N PHE A 100 13.00 -5.68 -1.69
CA PHE A 100 13.04 -6.00 -0.24
C PHE A 100 12.30 -5.07 0.74
N GLU A 101 11.93 -3.87 0.30
CA GLU A 101 11.23 -2.85 1.05
C GLU A 101 10.08 -2.33 0.20
N HIS A 102 8.87 -2.36 0.74
CA HIS A 102 7.69 -1.77 0.09
C HIS A 102 7.80 -0.24 -0.08
N SER A 103 8.76 0.39 0.58
CA SER A 103 9.11 1.81 0.43
C SER A 103 10.06 2.11 -0.73
N PHE A 104 10.52 1.10 -1.48
CA PHE A 104 11.41 1.34 -2.61
C PHE A 104 10.69 2.09 -3.73
N VAL A 105 11.13 3.33 -3.98
CA VAL A 105 10.62 4.16 -5.07
C VAL A 105 11.44 3.87 -6.34
N ILE A 106 10.78 3.36 -7.37
CA ILE A 106 11.41 3.10 -8.68
C ILE A 106 11.62 4.44 -9.39
N SER A 107 12.88 4.91 -9.47
CA SER A 107 13.21 6.10 -10.25
C SER A 107 13.19 5.81 -11.75
N ARG A 108 13.21 6.85 -12.61
CA ARG A 108 13.38 6.66 -14.07
C ARG A 108 14.66 5.89 -14.40
N LYS A 109 15.74 6.11 -13.63
CA LYS A 109 17.00 5.38 -13.81
C LYS A 109 16.81 3.90 -13.51
N ASP A 110 16.11 3.57 -12.44
CA ASP A 110 15.82 2.18 -12.06
C ASP A 110 14.90 1.53 -13.08
N ALA A 111 13.84 2.23 -13.52
CA ALA A 111 12.95 1.76 -14.57
C ALA A 111 13.70 1.44 -15.88
N LYS A 112 14.65 2.30 -16.27
CA LYS A 112 15.53 2.06 -17.42
C LYS A 112 16.37 0.80 -17.23
N ASN A 113 16.96 0.63 -16.06
CA ASN A 113 17.77 -0.56 -15.73
C ASN A 113 16.93 -1.84 -15.71
N LEU A 114 15.67 -1.73 -15.29
CA LEU A 114 14.67 -2.80 -15.34
C LEU A 114 14.13 -3.07 -16.76
N LYS A 115 14.58 -2.33 -17.78
CA LYS A 115 14.08 -2.44 -19.16
C LYS A 115 12.58 -2.14 -19.27
N LEU A 116 12.02 -1.35 -18.36
CA LEU A 116 10.65 -0.87 -18.48
C LEU A 116 10.55 0.08 -19.70
N PRO A 117 9.42 0.08 -20.42
CA PRO A 117 9.19 0.95 -21.58
C PRO A 117 8.98 2.37 -21.08
N ILE A 118 10.08 3.09 -20.87
CA ILE A 118 10.09 4.50 -20.48
C ILE A 118 10.40 5.37 -21.69
N GLU A 119 9.70 6.49 -21.79
CA GLU A 119 10.02 7.55 -22.75
C GLU A 119 10.87 8.63 -22.08
N SER A 120 11.82 9.18 -22.84
CA SER A 120 12.56 10.36 -22.39
C SER A 120 11.75 11.58 -22.80
N ILE A 121 11.38 12.38 -21.81
CA ILE A 121 10.71 13.66 -22.00
C ILE A 121 11.75 14.78 -21.89
N ASP A 122 11.52 15.89 -22.58
CA ASP A 122 12.36 17.08 -22.43
C ASP A 122 12.08 17.80 -21.10
N ASP A 123 12.99 18.70 -20.73
CA ASP A 123 12.97 19.39 -19.43
C ASP A 123 11.74 20.30 -19.27
N ASP A 124 11.22 20.86 -20.37
CA ASP A 124 10.06 21.75 -20.34
C ASP A 124 8.79 20.95 -20.07
N MET A 125 8.58 19.85 -20.77
CA MET A 125 7.44 18.95 -20.55
C MET A 125 7.49 18.29 -19.16
N GLU A 126 8.69 17.94 -18.66
CA GLU A 126 8.84 17.44 -17.29
C GLU A 126 8.40 18.48 -16.25
N LYS A 127 8.78 19.74 -16.45
CA LYS A 127 8.38 20.83 -15.56
C LYS A 127 6.88 21.05 -15.58
N ASP A 128 6.23 20.94 -16.73
CA ASP A 128 4.78 21.10 -16.86
C ASP A 128 4.03 19.96 -16.16
N ILE A 129 4.45 18.70 -16.38
CA ILE A 129 3.89 17.53 -15.67
C ILE A 129 4.03 17.68 -14.15
N TRP A 130 5.20 18.14 -13.70
CA TRP A 130 5.45 18.33 -12.27
C TRP A 130 4.60 19.46 -11.67
N THR A 131 4.42 20.54 -12.42
CA THR A 131 3.57 21.65 -12.02
C THR A 131 2.12 21.19 -11.91
N LEU A 132 1.62 20.45 -12.89
CA LEU A 132 0.28 19.87 -12.89
C LEU A 132 0.07 18.92 -11.71
N PHE A 133 1.03 18.03 -11.45
CA PHE A 133 0.99 17.13 -10.29
C PHE A 133 0.90 17.90 -8.97
N LYS A 134 1.66 18.99 -8.80
CA LYS A 134 1.58 19.82 -7.59
C LYS A 134 0.22 20.47 -7.43
N CYS A 135 -0.38 20.99 -8.51
CA CYS A 135 -1.74 21.53 -8.45
C CYS A 135 -2.73 20.47 -7.93
N TYR A 136 -2.68 19.26 -8.47
CA TYR A 136 -3.53 18.15 -7.99
C TYR A 136 -3.23 17.76 -6.54
N ALA A 137 -1.95 17.72 -6.16
CA ALA A 137 -1.52 17.38 -4.82
C ALA A 137 -2.00 18.42 -3.80
N ASP A 138 -2.01 19.69 -4.15
CA ASP A 138 -2.50 20.78 -3.33
C ASP A 138 -4.03 20.75 -3.20
N ILE A 139 -4.75 20.56 -4.32
CA ILE A 139 -6.23 20.45 -4.32
C ILE A 139 -6.69 19.27 -3.46
N MET A 140 -6.07 18.10 -3.61
CA MET A 140 -6.40 16.89 -2.85
C MET A 140 -5.71 16.79 -1.50
N GLN A 141 -4.84 17.75 -1.17
CA GLN A 141 -4.05 17.77 0.07
C GLN A 141 -3.23 16.49 0.30
N LEU A 142 -2.64 15.92 -0.75
CA LEU A 142 -1.95 14.61 -0.70
C LEU A 142 -0.74 14.59 0.25
N SER A 143 -0.16 15.75 0.52
CA SER A 143 0.99 15.91 1.42
C SER A 143 0.60 16.25 2.87
N ILE A 144 -0.70 16.39 3.16
CA ILE A 144 -1.20 16.75 4.49
C ILE A 144 -1.75 15.47 5.15
N PRO A 145 -1.11 14.96 6.22
CA PRO A 145 -1.66 13.83 6.95
C PRO A 145 -3.04 14.14 7.51
N TYR A 146 -3.97 13.21 7.36
CA TYR A 146 -5.29 13.35 7.95
C TYR A 146 -5.22 13.24 9.47
N ASN A 147 -5.66 14.29 10.17
CA ASN A 147 -5.80 14.28 11.62
C ASN A 147 -7.16 14.89 12.02
N PRO A 148 -8.12 14.09 12.52
CA PRO A 148 -9.43 14.58 12.89
C PRO A 148 -9.41 15.52 14.11
N GLU A 149 -8.43 15.39 15.02
CA GLU A 149 -8.26 16.33 16.14
C GLU A 149 -7.90 17.73 15.65
N SER A 150 -7.00 17.81 14.66
CA SER A 150 -6.59 19.08 14.06
C SER A 150 -7.72 19.76 13.29
N LEU A 151 -8.67 18.99 12.74
CA LEU A 151 -9.83 19.54 12.04
C LEU A 151 -10.87 20.10 13.01
N LEU A 152 -11.11 19.42 14.13
CA LEU A 152 -12.05 19.86 15.17
C LEU A 152 -11.58 21.14 15.88
N ASN A 153 -10.27 21.40 15.96
CA ASN A 153 -9.71 22.50 16.73
C ASN A 153 -10.33 22.55 18.14
N SER A 154 -10.90 23.70 18.54
CA SER A 154 -11.61 23.91 19.81
C SER A 154 -13.12 23.64 19.75
N SER A 155 -13.66 23.26 18.60
CA SER A 155 -15.08 22.95 18.40
C SER A 155 -15.39 21.49 18.73
N ASP A 156 -16.60 21.20 19.21
CA ASP A 156 -17.04 19.82 19.46
C ASP A 156 -17.58 19.12 18.20
N GLU A 157 -17.85 19.90 17.15
CA GLU A 157 -18.38 19.43 15.88
C GLU A 157 -17.89 20.34 14.75
N GLU A 158 -17.42 19.74 13.65
CA GLU A 158 -16.98 20.44 12.44
C GLU A 158 -17.37 19.66 11.18
N GLU A 159 -17.60 20.38 10.08
CA GLU A 159 -17.77 19.80 8.75
C GLU A 159 -16.56 20.11 7.88
N ALA A 160 -15.93 19.06 7.34
CA ALA A 160 -14.78 19.16 6.45
C ALA A 160 -15.12 18.60 5.07
N THR A 161 -14.63 19.27 4.02
CA THR A 161 -14.75 18.79 2.64
C THR A 161 -13.40 18.28 2.17
N PHE A 162 -13.40 17.10 1.56
CA PHE A 162 -12.20 16.47 1.02
C PHE A 162 -12.37 16.25 -0.47
N HIS A 163 -11.49 16.83 -1.27
CA HIS A 163 -11.39 16.53 -2.69
C HIS A 163 -10.66 15.20 -2.87
N ARG A 164 -11.31 14.23 -3.52
CA ARG A 164 -10.85 12.83 -3.59
C ARG A 164 -10.40 12.41 -4.98
N ALA A 165 -10.96 13.04 -6.00
CA ALA A 165 -10.60 12.78 -7.39
C ALA A 165 -10.84 14.03 -8.23
N LEU A 166 -10.05 14.17 -9.28
CA LEU A 166 -10.27 15.12 -10.36
C LEU A 166 -10.46 14.35 -11.66
N LEU A 167 -11.32 14.88 -12.52
CA LEU A 167 -11.49 14.44 -13.89
C LEU A 167 -11.49 15.70 -14.75
N GLU A 168 -10.61 15.73 -15.75
CA GLU A 168 -10.47 16.85 -16.66
C GLU A 168 -10.91 16.41 -18.06
N HIS A 169 -11.67 17.27 -18.71
CA HIS A 169 -12.16 17.06 -20.06
C HIS A 169 -11.81 18.28 -20.91
N LEU A 170 -11.07 18.04 -21.99
CA LEU A 170 -10.71 19.06 -22.96
C LEU A 170 -11.54 18.88 -24.23
N GLU A 171 -12.37 19.86 -24.56
CA GLU A 171 -13.16 19.92 -25.78
C GLU A 171 -13.09 21.35 -26.36
N ASP A 172 -12.76 21.49 -27.65
CA ASP A 172 -12.67 22.79 -28.35
C ASP A 172 -11.88 23.88 -27.59
N ASP A 173 -10.67 23.55 -27.12
CA ASP A 173 -9.78 24.41 -26.31
C ASP A 173 -10.37 24.87 -24.96
N LYS A 174 -11.52 24.31 -24.56
CA LYS A 174 -12.13 24.52 -23.25
C LYS A 174 -11.83 23.33 -22.35
N LEU A 175 -11.19 23.61 -21.22
CA LEU A 175 -10.94 22.63 -20.18
C LEU A 175 -12.05 22.74 -19.12
N ASP A 176 -12.84 21.68 -18.97
CA ASP A 176 -13.78 21.53 -17.85
C ASP A 176 -13.17 20.58 -16.81
N THR A 177 -13.10 21.05 -15.57
CA THR A 177 -12.54 20.30 -14.45
C THR A 177 -13.64 19.87 -13.48
N TYR A 178 -13.76 18.57 -13.28
CA TYR A 178 -14.72 17.94 -12.38
C TYR A 178 -13.99 17.46 -11.14
N THR A 179 -14.44 17.87 -9.96
CA THR A 179 -13.88 17.45 -8.69
C THR A 179 -14.88 16.62 -7.91
N TYR A 180 -14.53 15.37 -7.57
CA TYR A 180 -15.29 14.55 -6.65
C TYR A 180 -14.92 14.88 -5.22
N SER A 181 -15.90 15.27 -4.42
CA SER A 181 -15.67 15.72 -3.05
C SER A 181 -16.56 14.97 -2.06
N THR A 182 -16.01 14.65 -0.89
CA THR A 182 -16.74 14.07 0.24
C THR A 182 -16.85 15.10 1.35
N LYS A 183 -18.08 15.39 1.77
CA LYS A 183 -18.35 16.18 2.98
C LYS A 183 -18.48 15.24 4.16
N ARG A 184 -17.69 15.48 5.20
CA ARG A 184 -17.65 14.67 6.41
C ARG A 184 -17.92 15.52 7.64
N LYS A 185 -18.80 15.00 8.48
CA LYS A 185 -19.03 15.51 9.83
C LYS A 185 -18.08 14.83 10.80
N ILE A 186 -17.37 15.61 11.59
CA ILE A 186 -16.46 15.14 12.64
C ILE A 186 -16.99 15.71 13.95
N PHE A 187 -17.12 14.89 14.98
CA PHE A 187 -17.65 15.35 16.27
C PHE A 187 -17.09 14.55 17.46
N ARG A 188 -16.92 15.22 18.60
CA ARG A 188 -16.53 14.59 19.86
C ARG A 188 -17.77 14.03 20.55
N LYS A 189 -17.66 12.80 21.02
CA LYS A 189 -18.70 12.17 21.83
C LYS A 189 -18.06 11.37 22.96
N ASP A 190 -18.57 11.59 24.17
CA ASP A 190 -18.22 10.76 25.30
C ASP A 190 -18.91 9.40 25.20
N ILE A 191 -18.10 8.34 25.12
CA ILE A 191 -18.55 6.96 25.12
C ILE A 191 -18.14 6.33 26.45
N PRO A 192 -19.04 5.63 27.18
CA PRO A 192 -18.68 4.98 28.44
C PRO A 192 -17.65 3.88 28.19
N ASP A 193 -16.60 3.83 29.02
CA ASP A 193 -15.66 2.72 29.03
C ASP A 193 -16.38 1.38 29.31
N PRO A 194 -16.14 0.30 28.53
CA PRO A 194 -16.83 -0.97 28.69
C PRO A 194 -16.65 -1.63 30.06
N VAL A 195 -15.56 -1.31 30.78
CA VAL A 195 -15.18 -1.93 32.05
C VAL A 195 -15.46 -0.98 33.21
N LEU A 196 -14.97 0.26 33.12
CA LEU A 196 -14.97 1.24 34.19
C LEU A 196 -16.17 2.18 34.15
N LYS A 197 -16.94 2.22 33.05
CA LYS A 197 -18.10 3.12 32.83
C LYS A 197 -17.80 4.61 33.04
N ILE A 198 -16.54 5.01 32.85
CA ILE A 198 -16.13 6.42 32.88
C ILE A 198 -16.31 6.99 31.47
N PRO A 199 -16.75 8.25 31.31
CA PRO A 199 -16.80 8.89 29.99
C PRO A 199 -15.40 8.95 29.36
N LEU A 200 -15.25 8.38 28.17
CA LEU A 200 -14.06 8.52 27.35
C LEU A 200 -14.41 9.36 26.12
N PRO A 201 -13.80 10.54 25.93
CA PRO A 201 -14.02 11.32 24.73
C PRO A 201 -13.47 10.56 23.53
N GLN A 202 -14.33 10.29 22.56
CA GLN A 202 -13.95 9.71 21.28
C GLN A 202 -14.34 10.65 20.15
N ILE A 203 -13.50 10.70 19.12
CA ILE A 203 -13.84 11.40 17.89
C ILE A 203 -14.56 10.42 16.98
N LEU A 204 -15.75 10.82 16.55
CA LEU A 204 -16.57 10.08 15.62
C LEU A 204 -16.67 10.86 14.31
N GLU A 205 -16.78 10.10 13.23
CA GLU A 205 -16.82 10.63 11.88
C GLU A 205 -18.00 10.04 11.11
N ARG A 206 -18.63 10.86 10.28
CA ARG A 206 -19.70 10.41 9.38
C ARG A 206 -19.68 11.19 8.08
N ASP A 207 -19.59 10.49 6.96
CA ASP A 207 -19.76 11.09 5.64
C ASP A 207 -21.23 11.53 5.48
N ILE A 208 -21.44 12.80 5.14
CA ILE A 208 -22.76 13.43 4.97
C ILE A 208 -23.21 13.32 3.52
N ASP A 209 -22.28 13.61 2.60
CA ASP A 209 -22.54 13.67 1.17
C ASP A 209 -21.25 13.39 0.39
N SER A 210 -21.39 12.91 -0.85
CA SER A 210 -20.28 12.80 -1.79
C SER A 210 -20.77 12.93 -3.22
N CYS A 211 -20.27 13.94 -3.94
CA CYS A 211 -20.75 14.26 -5.28
C CYS A 211 -19.65 14.90 -6.15
N TRP A 212 -19.92 14.95 -7.45
CA TRP A 212 -19.09 15.63 -8.44
C TRP A 212 -19.52 17.10 -8.55
N HIS A 213 -18.54 17.99 -8.60
CA HIS A 213 -18.72 19.41 -8.83
C HIS A 213 -17.89 19.86 -10.04
N ILE A 214 -18.41 20.81 -10.81
CA ILE A 214 -17.66 21.46 -11.90
C ILE A 214 -16.96 22.67 -11.31
N ASN A 215 -15.64 22.71 -11.43
CA ASN A 215 -14.78 23.80 -10.98
C ASN A 215 -14.05 24.36 -12.19
N ASN A 216 -14.57 25.43 -12.79
CA ASN A 216 -13.97 26.05 -13.98
C ASN A 216 -13.01 27.21 -13.64
N ASP A 217 -12.61 27.32 -12.36
CA ASP A 217 -11.76 28.39 -11.82
C ASP A 217 -10.33 27.93 -11.50
N VAL A 218 -9.89 26.77 -12.01
CA VAL A 218 -8.53 26.21 -11.79
C VAL A 218 -7.70 26.30 -13.06
#